data_AF-A0A259PKB5-F1
#
_entry.id   AF-A0A259PKB5-F1
#
_cell.length_a   1.000
_cell.length_b   1.000
_cell.length_c   1.000
_cell.angle_alpha   90.00
_cell.angle_beta   90.00
_cell.angle_gamma   90.00
#
_symmetry.space_group_name_H-M   'P 1'
#
loop_
_entity.id
_entity.type
_entity.pdbx_description
1 polymer ?
#
loop_
_entity_poly.entity_id
_entity_poly.type
_entity_poly.pdbx_seq_one_letter_code
_entity_poly.pdbx_strand_id
1 'polypeptide(L)'
;MKNLSNNNIPHTSSKAQVSKLQRVQDVFAIEVKNAMYRGAKFSGVLELVNGTDSIRKYKDSYRANAKLAWFGMELKKRNPFINLANAEVTLLPCYTGDVVASLG
;
A
#
# COMPACT_ATOMS: atom_id res chain seq x y z
N MET A 1 22.63 -13.47 -10.33
CA MET A 1 21.47 -12.92 -9.59
C MET A 1 21.17 -13.85 -8.41
N LYS A 2 21.34 -13.40 -7.16
CA LYS A 2 20.99 -14.22 -5.99
C LYS A 2 19.48 -14.32 -5.89
N ASN A 3 18.95 -15.53 -6.05
CA ASN A 3 17.59 -15.85 -5.62
C ASN A 3 17.52 -15.59 -4.11
N LEU A 4 16.86 -14.49 -3.73
CA LEU A 4 16.46 -14.26 -2.34
C LEU A 4 15.41 -15.34 -2.02
N SER A 5 15.84 -16.35 -1.28
CA SER A 5 14.91 -17.35 -0.73
C SER A 5 13.89 -16.63 0.17
N ASN A 6 12.61 -16.96 0.01
CA ASN A 6 11.44 -16.36 0.66
C ASN A 6 11.46 -16.32 2.22
N ASN A 7 12.53 -16.75 2.88
CA ASN A 7 12.59 -16.96 4.33
C ASN A 7 13.00 -15.73 5.15
N ASN A 8 13.39 -14.62 4.53
CA ASN A 8 13.90 -13.43 5.26
C ASN A 8 12.97 -12.20 5.24
N ILE A 9 11.78 -12.28 4.63
CA ILE A 9 10.83 -11.16 4.64
C ILE A 9 9.92 -11.28 5.86
N PRO A 10 9.94 -10.30 6.79
CA PRO A 10 9.15 -10.39 8.00
C PRO A 10 7.65 -10.35 7.68
N HIS A 11 6.84 -11.13 8.40
CA HIS A 11 5.39 -11.07 8.23
C HIS A 11 4.79 -9.73 8.68
N THR A 12 5.39 -9.05 9.65
CA THR A 12 5.02 -7.69 10.05
C THR A 12 6.28 -6.96 10.49
N SER A 13 6.30 -5.65 10.36
CA SER A 13 7.39 -4.83 10.87
C SER A 13 6.83 -3.45 11.18
N SER A 14 6.93 -3.00 12.43
CA SER A 14 6.55 -1.65 12.80
C SER A 14 7.52 -0.58 12.32
N LYS A 15 8.73 -1.00 11.92
CA LYS A 15 9.81 -0.12 11.47
C LYS A 15 9.87 0.06 9.96
N ALA A 16 9.15 -0.73 9.17
CA ALA A 16 9.20 -0.60 7.71
C ALA A 16 8.77 0.81 7.28
N GLN A 17 9.49 1.39 6.33
CA GLN A 17 9.24 2.73 5.79
C GLN A 17 9.03 2.64 4.28
N VAL A 18 8.64 3.76 3.65
CA VAL A 18 8.60 3.85 2.18
C VAL A 18 10.01 3.60 1.64
N SER A 19 10.16 2.53 0.85
CA SER A 19 11.46 2.11 0.32
C SER A 19 11.56 2.26 -1.20
N LYS A 20 10.42 2.37 -1.89
CA LYS A 20 10.37 2.55 -3.33
C LYS A 20 9.16 3.39 -3.77
N LEU A 21 9.40 4.32 -4.68
CA LEU A 21 8.39 5.04 -5.43
C LEU A 21 8.32 4.53 -6.89
N GLN A 22 7.17 4.70 -7.52
CA GLN A 22 6.95 4.42 -8.93
C GLN A 22 6.17 5.56 -9.56
N ARG A 23 6.64 6.04 -10.72
CA ARG A 23 5.91 7.01 -11.53
C ARG A 23 4.75 6.32 -12.25
N VAL A 24 3.55 6.88 -12.14
CA VAL A 24 2.32 6.38 -12.80
C VAL A 24 1.63 7.51 -13.57
N GLN A 25 0.77 7.13 -14.50
CA GLN A 25 0.01 8.06 -15.34
C GLN A 25 -1.46 7.66 -15.36
N ASP A 26 -2.33 8.65 -15.12
CA ASP A 26 -3.79 8.56 -15.19
C ASP A 26 -4.38 7.35 -14.44
N VAL A 27 -3.94 7.16 -13.19
CA VAL A 27 -4.41 6.05 -12.34
C VAL A 27 -5.36 6.53 -11.27
N PHE A 28 -6.21 5.62 -10.81
CA PHE A 28 -7.00 5.86 -9.62
C PHE A 28 -6.14 5.64 -8.36
N ALA A 29 -5.88 6.71 -7.62
CA ALA A 29 -5.03 6.69 -6.44
C ALA A 29 -5.74 7.24 -5.19
N ILE A 30 -5.13 7.00 -4.04
CA ILE A 30 -5.45 7.69 -2.79
C ILE A 30 -4.18 8.28 -2.19
N GLU A 31 -4.25 9.51 -1.72
CA GLU A 31 -3.27 10.02 -0.77
C GLU A 31 -3.71 9.61 0.64
N VAL A 32 -2.78 9.06 1.42
CA VAL A 32 -3.03 8.69 2.80
C VAL A 32 -2.02 9.34 3.73
N LYS A 33 -2.48 9.77 4.92
CA LYS A 33 -1.62 10.13 6.04
C LYS A 33 -1.92 9.22 7.23
N ASN A 34 -0.88 8.67 7.85
CA ASN A 34 -0.99 7.75 9.00
C ASN A 34 -1.74 6.43 8.70
N ALA A 35 -1.68 5.94 7.47
CA ALA A 35 -2.19 4.61 7.12
C ALA A 35 -1.33 3.51 7.76
N MET A 36 -1.91 2.32 7.91
CA MET A 36 -1.20 1.17 8.48
C MET A 36 -1.18 -0.02 7.54
N TYR A 37 0.01 -0.59 7.32
CA TYR A 37 0.21 -1.79 6.52
C TYR A 37 1.18 -2.74 7.21
N ARG A 38 0.73 -3.97 7.48
CA ARG A 38 1.52 -5.03 8.14
C ARG A 38 2.29 -4.56 9.40
N GLY A 39 1.66 -3.71 10.21
CA GLY A 39 2.22 -3.19 11.45
C GLY A 39 3.01 -1.88 11.31
N ALA A 40 3.37 -1.46 10.10
CA ALA A 40 4.03 -0.17 9.84
C ALA A 40 3.00 0.94 9.65
N LYS A 41 3.31 2.13 10.18
CA LYS A 41 2.60 3.37 9.82
C LYS A 41 3.34 4.07 8.68
N PHE A 42 2.60 4.59 7.72
CA PHE A 42 3.17 5.32 6.60
C PHE A 42 2.19 6.36 6.03
N SER A 43 2.73 7.28 5.23
CA SER A 43 1.99 8.29 4.48
C SER A 43 2.51 8.31 3.04
N GLY A 44 1.65 8.67 2.10
CA GLY A 44 2.01 8.78 0.69
C GLY A 44 0.85 8.51 -0.25
N VAL A 45 1.10 8.58 -1.55
CA VAL A 45 0.10 8.27 -2.59
C VAL A 45 0.19 6.80 -2.98
N LEU A 46 -0.96 6.14 -3.10
CA LEU A 46 -1.08 4.73 -3.44
C LEU A 46 -1.96 4.56 -4.66
N GLU A 47 -1.48 3.80 -5.64
CA GLU A 47 -2.30 3.34 -6.75
C GLU A 47 -3.21 2.19 -6.29
N LEU A 48 -4.52 2.31 -6.52
CA LEU A 48 -5.49 1.26 -6.19
C LEU A 48 -5.49 0.17 -7.26
N VAL A 49 -5.75 -1.07 -6.86
CA VAL A 49 -5.72 -2.23 -7.79
C VAL A 49 -6.87 -2.14 -8.81
N ASN A 50 -8.07 -1.77 -8.36
CA ASN A 50 -9.32 -1.72 -9.12
C ASN A 50 -10.14 -0.45 -8.78
N GLY A 51 -9.51 0.73 -8.77
CA GLY A 51 -10.21 1.99 -8.46
C GLY A 51 -10.99 1.98 -7.14
N THR A 52 -12.18 2.61 -7.12
CA THR A 52 -13.03 2.71 -5.91
C THR A 52 -13.46 1.37 -5.33
N ASP A 53 -13.61 0.32 -6.14
CA ASP A 53 -13.96 -1.03 -5.69
C ASP A 53 -12.88 -1.66 -4.79
N SER A 54 -11.71 -1.03 -4.74
CA SER A 54 -10.60 -1.41 -3.87
C SER A 54 -10.74 -0.89 -2.44
N ILE A 55 -11.70 -0.01 -2.16
CA ILE A 55 -11.98 0.51 -0.82
C ILE A 55 -13.20 -0.18 -0.26
N ARG A 56 -13.09 -0.74 0.95
CA ARG A 56 -14.21 -1.41 1.62
C ARG A 56 -14.24 -1.12 3.11
N LYS A 57 -15.45 -1.15 3.67
CA LYS A 57 -15.66 -1.17 5.12
C LYS A 57 -15.50 -2.60 5.64
N TYR A 58 -14.76 -2.79 6.74
CA TYR A 58 -14.58 -4.06 7.43
C TYR A 58 -14.51 -3.81 8.94
N LYS A 59 -15.43 -4.41 9.71
CA LYS A 59 -15.53 -4.24 11.18
C LYS A 59 -15.39 -2.76 11.58
N ASP A 60 -16.21 -1.90 10.97
CA ASP A 60 -16.24 -0.45 11.19
C ASP A 60 -15.00 0.36 10.80
N SER A 61 -14.00 -0.27 10.19
CA SER A 61 -12.83 0.41 9.62
C SER A 61 -12.84 0.39 8.10
N TYR A 62 -12.39 1.47 7.46
CA TYR A 62 -12.10 1.46 6.04
C TYR A 62 -10.75 0.81 5.74
N ARG A 63 -10.70 0.14 4.59
CA ARG A 63 -9.56 -0.64 4.13
C ARG A 63 -9.39 -0.49 2.64
N ALA A 64 -8.15 -0.33 2.16
CA ALA A 64 -7.84 -0.19 0.74
C ALA A 64 -6.99 -1.36 0.22
N ASN A 65 -7.23 -1.75 -1.03
CA ASN A 65 -6.39 -2.65 -1.80
C ASN A 65 -5.56 -1.83 -2.80
N ALA A 66 -4.26 -1.78 -2.61
CA ALA A 66 -3.34 -1.00 -3.44
C ALA A 66 -2.23 -1.87 -4.02
N LYS A 67 -1.60 -1.39 -5.08
CA LYS A 67 -0.38 -1.97 -5.64
C LYS A 67 0.79 -1.62 -4.72
N LEU A 68 1.06 -2.47 -3.73
CA LEU A 68 2.07 -2.22 -2.71
C LEU A 68 2.86 -3.49 -2.39
N ALA A 69 4.15 -3.49 -2.69
CA ALA A 69 5.07 -4.56 -2.34
C ALA A 69 5.58 -4.44 -0.90
N TRP A 70 5.92 -5.57 -0.30
CA TRP A 70 6.49 -5.66 1.05
C TRP A 70 7.90 -6.23 0.98
N PHE A 71 8.89 -5.45 1.41
CA PHE A 71 10.32 -5.73 1.27
C PHE A 71 10.69 -6.15 -0.16
N GLY A 72 10.19 -5.40 -1.15
CA GLY A 72 10.43 -5.65 -2.57
C GLY A 72 9.66 -6.83 -3.17
N MET A 73 8.78 -7.50 -2.41
CA MET A 73 7.97 -8.61 -2.91
C MET A 73 6.48 -8.29 -2.98
N GLU A 74 5.86 -8.60 -4.12
CA GLU A 74 4.41 -8.67 -4.24
C GLU A 74 3.87 -9.90 -3.51
N LEU A 75 2.91 -9.69 -2.63
CA LEU A 75 2.35 -10.75 -1.81
C LEU A 75 1.19 -11.43 -2.55
N LYS A 76 1.36 -12.70 -2.94
CA LYS A 76 0.27 -13.49 -3.52
C LYS A 76 -0.73 -13.95 -2.44
N LYS A 77 -2.01 -14.08 -2.85
CA LYS A 77 -3.24 -14.34 -2.06
C LYS A 77 -3.68 -13.15 -1.18
N ARG A 78 -4.84 -12.60 -1.52
CA ARG A 78 -5.58 -11.59 -0.72
C ARG A 78 -4.64 -10.49 -0.22
N ASN A 79 -4.17 -9.62 -1.13
CA ASN A 79 -3.39 -8.42 -0.78
C ASN A 79 -3.82 -7.93 0.60
N PRO A 80 -2.94 -7.94 1.62
CA PRO A 80 -3.31 -7.46 2.93
C PRO A 80 -3.86 -6.06 2.72
N PHE A 81 -5.09 -5.82 3.16
CA PHE A 81 -5.66 -4.50 2.95
C PHE A 81 -4.90 -3.51 3.84
N ILE A 82 -4.61 -2.35 3.27
CA ILE A 82 -4.10 -1.20 4.01
C ILE A 82 -5.23 -0.74 4.92
N ASN A 83 -4.93 -0.60 6.21
CA ASN A 83 -5.90 -0.14 7.20
C ASN A 83 -5.92 1.39 7.22
N LEU A 84 -7.13 1.95 7.05
CA LEU A 84 -7.38 3.39 6.98
C LEU A 84 -8.12 3.92 8.22
N ALA A 85 -8.33 3.10 9.26
CA ALA A 85 -9.13 3.47 10.44
C ALA A 85 -8.72 4.79 11.11
N ASN A 86 -7.43 5.12 11.09
CA ASN A 86 -6.87 6.33 11.69
C ASN A 86 -6.12 7.18 10.66
N ALA A 87 -6.45 7.01 9.38
CA ALA A 87 -5.78 7.70 8.29
C ALA A 87 -6.63 8.86 7.76
N GLU A 88 -5.98 9.98 7.43
CA GLU A 88 -6.59 10.95 6.51
C GLU A 88 -6.49 10.38 5.10
N VAL A 89 -7.56 10.50 4.31
CA VAL A 89 -7.64 9.92 2.97
C VAL A 89 -8.19 10.94 1.99
N THR A 90 -7.47 11.16 0.89
CA THR A 90 -7.93 11.97 -0.24
C THR A 90 -7.97 11.10 -1.49
N LEU A 91 -9.11 11.07 -2.18
CA LEU A 91 -9.28 10.35 -3.44
C LEU A 91 -8.67 11.16 -4.59
N LEU A 92 -7.93 10.48 -5.45
CA LEU A 92 -7.26 11.06 -6.62
C LEU A 92 -7.62 10.24 -7.88
N PRO A 93 -8.76 10.50 -8.53
CA PRO A 93 -9.30 9.63 -9.58
C PRO A 93 -8.46 9.54 -10.87
N CYS A 94 -7.68 10.57 -11.20
CA CYS A 94 -6.86 10.68 -12.41
C CYS A 94 -5.42 11.12 -12.06
N TYR A 95 -4.79 10.42 -11.12
CA TYR A 95 -3.48 10.81 -10.60
C TYR A 95 -2.35 10.48 -11.58
N THR A 96 -1.48 11.46 -11.79
CA THR A 96 -0.21 11.31 -12.51
C THR A 96 0.90 11.84 -11.62
N GLY A 97 1.71 10.96 -11.06
CA GLY A 97 2.78 11.33 -10.14
C GLY A 97 3.53 10.12 -9.62
N ASP A 98 4.23 10.29 -8.50
CA ASP A 98 4.89 9.20 -7.80
C ASP A 98 3.95 8.56 -6.78
N VAL A 99 3.86 7.23 -6.83
CA VAL A 99 3.14 6.43 -5.84
C VAL A 99 4.10 5.55 -5.06
N VAL A 100 3.75 5.25 -3.81
CA VAL A 100 4.46 4.29 -2.97
C VAL A 100 4.29 2.89 -3.56
N ALA A 101 5.39 2.33 -4.05
CA ALA A 101 5.42 1.01 -4.67
C ALA A 101 5.88 -0.09 -3.70
N SER A 102 6.66 0.27 -2.67
CA SER A 102 7.07 -0.70 -1.64
C SER A 102 7.31 -0.06 -0.28
N LEU A 103 6.99 -0.83 0.78
CA LEU A 103 7.54 -0.61 2.11
C LEU A 103 8.62 -1.65 2.42
N GLY A 104 9.66 -1.29 3.17
CA GLY A 104 10.75 -2.17 3.60
C GLY A 104 11.65 -1.53 4.64
#